data_AF-A0A1V2B003-F1
#
_entry.id   AF-A0A1V2B003-F1
#
_cell.length_a   1.000
_cell.length_b   1.000
_cell.length_c   1.000
_cell.angle_alpha   90.00
_cell.angle_beta   90.00
_cell.angle_gamma   90.00
#
_symmetry.space_group_name_H-M   'P 1'
#
loop_
_entity.id
_entity.type
_entity.pdbx_description
1 polymer ?
#
loop_
_entity_poly.entity_id
_entity_poly.type
_entity_poly.pdbx_seq_one_letter_code
_entity_poly.pdbx_strand_id
1 'polypeptide(L)'
;MSTSDRRIIIATVNWFNEIADANPQIRRLVRYTKAWCDYREFARVDKKMPSGLVLTILVVNNFYSHDRDDIALKETMVNMEYTLSKNFSCGRPTPEQGENLLSSYTNKDYFMKCLSDFISNAKEALKESNGVNACAHWQKNFGDRFPCHLAKNETGNNTATVGLFTGASTNRPWGLKI
;
A
#
# COMPACT_ATOMS: atom_id res chain seq x y z
N MET A 1 17.35 12.35 23.90
CA MET A 1 16.31 12.91 23.00
C MET A 1 16.03 14.34 23.41
N SER A 2 16.24 15.30 22.50
CA SER A 2 16.10 16.73 22.78
C SER A 2 14.62 17.13 22.97
N THR A 3 14.38 18.32 23.54
CA THR A 3 13.02 18.90 23.60
C THR A 3 12.46 19.18 22.20
N SER A 4 13.34 19.49 21.23
CA SER A 4 12.95 19.69 19.83
C SER A 4 12.45 18.39 19.20
N ASP A 5 13.19 17.29 19.39
CA ASP A 5 12.85 15.97 18.83
C ASP A 5 11.48 15.50 19.32
N ARG A 6 11.17 15.73 20.61
CA ARG A 6 9.86 15.39 21.18
C ARG A 6 8.72 16.17 20.53
N ARG A 7 8.92 17.46 20.24
CA ARG A 7 7.89 18.28 19.57
C ARG A 7 7.61 17.77 18.15
N ILE A 8 8.65 17.42 17.39
CA ILE A 8 8.51 16.91 16.01
C ILE A 8 7.76 15.57 16.01
N ILE A 9 8.08 14.66 16.94
CA ILE A 9 7.41 13.36 17.04
C ILE A 9 5.92 13.56 17.34
N ILE A 10 5.58 14.37 18.35
CA ILE A 10 4.18 14.63 18.72
C ILE A 10 3.42 15.27 17.55
N ALA A 11 4.01 16.28 16.90
CA ALA A 11 3.39 16.94 15.75
C ALA A 11 3.12 15.94 14.61
N THR A 12 4.07 15.04 14.34
CA THR A 12 3.94 14.03 13.27
C THR A 12 2.85 13.01 13.58
N VAL A 13 2.75 12.57 14.83
CA VAL A 13 1.69 11.65 15.28
C VAL A 13 0.32 12.32 15.17
N ASN A 14 0.18 13.56 15.63
CA ASN A 14 -1.07 14.30 15.56
C ASN A 14 -1.51 14.53 14.11
N TRP A 15 -0.59 15.01 13.27
CA TRP A 15 -0.81 15.19 11.83
C TRP A 15 -1.33 13.92 11.16
N PHE A 16 -0.70 12.77 11.43
CA PHE A 16 -1.13 11.52 10.83
C PHE A 16 -2.49 11.05 11.37
N ASN A 17 -2.73 11.19 12.67
CA ASN A 17 -3.99 10.77 13.28
C ASN A 17 -5.17 11.60 12.77
N GLU A 18 -5.03 12.93 12.65
CA GLU A 18 -6.10 13.79 12.09
C GLU A 18 -6.52 13.33 10.68
N ILE A 19 -5.56 13.01 9.82
CA ILE A 19 -5.81 12.52 8.46
C ILE A 19 -6.42 11.12 8.47
N ALA A 20 -5.88 10.22 9.29
CA ALA A 20 -6.32 8.84 9.37
C ALA A 20 -7.70 8.68 10.03
N ASP A 21 -8.07 9.61 10.92
CA ASP A 21 -9.38 9.61 11.58
C ASP A 21 -10.45 10.18 10.64
N ALA A 22 -10.09 11.16 9.80
CA ALA A 22 -10.94 11.62 8.70
C ALA A 22 -11.13 10.56 7.61
N ASN A 23 -10.11 9.74 7.33
CA ASN A 23 -10.20 8.62 6.40
C ASN A 23 -9.47 7.36 6.91
N PRO A 24 -10.19 6.42 7.57
CA PRO A 24 -9.59 5.21 8.14
C PRO A 24 -8.92 4.28 7.12
N GLN A 25 -9.24 4.42 5.82
CA GLN A 25 -8.58 3.65 4.76
C GLN A 25 -7.09 3.99 4.66
N ILE A 26 -6.71 5.25 4.88
CA ILE A 26 -5.30 5.69 4.85
C ILE A 26 -4.46 4.87 5.82
N ARG A 27 -4.97 4.63 7.04
CA ARG A 27 -4.28 3.80 8.04
C ARG A 27 -4.05 2.38 7.56
N ARG A 28 -5.01 1.80 6.81
CA ARG A 28 -4.86 0.45 6.23
C ARG A 28 -3.81 0.45 5.12
N LEU A 29 -3.88 1.41 4.19
CA LEU A 29 -2.93 1.50 3.08
C LEU A 29 -1.50 1.74 3.57
N VAL A 30 -1.29 2.61 4.57
CA VAL A 30 0.03 2.81 5.19
C VAL A 30 0.57 1.49 5.77
N ARG A 31 -0.27 0.70 6.46
CA ARG A 31 0.15 -0.61 6.99
C ARG A 31 0.52 -1.59 5.88
N TYR A 32 -0.26 -1.65 4.80
CA TYR A 32 0.05 -2.53 3.67
C TYR A 32 1.36 -2.11 2.99
N THR A 33 1.55 -0.81 2.72
CA THR A 33 2.80 -0.29 2.14
C THR A 33 4.02 -0.62 3.01
N LYS A 34 3.92 -0.45 4.33
CA LYS A 34 5.00 -0.79 5.26
C LYS A 34 5.28 -2.29 5.29
N ALA A 35 4.24 -3.13 5.33
CA ALA A 35 4.42 -4.58 5.28
C ALA A 35 5.11 -5.05 3.99
N TRP A 36 4.79 -4.44 2.85
CA TRP A 36 5.50 -4.69 1.59
C TRP A 36 6.97 -4.26 1.67
N CYS A 37 7.25 -3.04 2.15
CA CYS A 37 8.62 -2.57 2.30
C CYS A 37 9.44 -3.43 3.26
N ASP A 38 8.88 -3.84 4.40
CA ASP A 38 9.51 -4.74 5.35
C ASP A 38 9.89 -6.06 4.66
N TYR A 39 8.98 -6.67 3.89
CA TYR A 39 9.25 -7.89 3.14
C TYR A 39 10.38 -7.70 2.11
N ARG A 40 10.39 -6.57 1.39
CA ARG A 40 11.46 -6.24 0.42
C ARG A 40 12.81 -6.03 1.07
N GLU A 41 12.85 -5.40 2.25
CA GLU A 41 14.06 -5.17 3.01
C GLU A 41 14.63 -6.48 3.56
N PHE A 42 13.78 -7.40 4.06
CA PHE A 42 14.19 -8.75 4.44
C PHE A 42 14.78 -9.54 3.25
N ALA A 43 14.24 -9.37 2.04
CA ALA A 43 14.73 -10.06 0.85
C ALA A 43 16.05 -9.51 0.28
N ARG A 44 16.42 -8.26 0.61
CA ARG A 44 17.61 -7.55 0.12
C ARG A 44 18.16 -6.59 1.18
N VAL A 45 18.93 -7.16 2.12
CA VAL A 45 19.48 -6.44 3.28
C VAL A 45 20.47 -5.33 2.88
N ASP A 46 21.09 -5.44 1.71
CA ASP A 46 22.00 -4.44 1.13
C ASP A 46 21.27 -3.23 0.52
N LYS A 47 19.97 -3.36 0.23
CA LYS A 47 19.13 -2.32 -0.39
C LYS A 47 18.03 -1.85 0.56
N LYS A 48 18.41 -0.91 1.43
CA LYS A 48 17.48 -0.26 2.37
C LYS A 48 16.29 0.39 1.66
N MET A 49 15.09 0.09 2.15
CA MET A 49 13.85 0.73 1.73
C MET A 49 13.70 2.12 2.40
N PRO A 50 12.80 3.00 1.90
CA PRO A 50 12.51 4.26 2.58
C PRO A 50 11.97 4.05 3.99
N SER A 51 12.23 5.00 4.89
CA SER A 51 11.78 4.90 6.27
C SER A 51 10.25 4.86 6.39
N GLY A 52 9.75 4.26 7.48
CA GLY A 52 8.32 4.19 7.73
C GLY A 52 7.62 5.56 7.75
N LEU A 53 8.32 6.63 8.15
CA LEU A 53 7.79 8.01 8.09
C LEU A 53 7.64 8.47 6.63
N VAL A 54 8.69 8.30 5.82
CA VAL A 54 8.65 8.64 4.39
C VAL A 54 7.52 7.88 3.68
N LEU A 55 7.38 6.58 3.94
CA LEU A 55 6.29 5.77 3.37
C LEU A 55 4.91 6.28 3.79
N THR A 56 4.76 6.70 5.05
CA THR A 56 3.50 7.26 5.55
C THR A 56 3.13 8.54 4.80
N ILE A 57 4.08 9.46 4.64
CA ILE A 57 3.87 10.73 3.92
C ILE A 57 3.57 10.46 2.44
N LEU A 58 4.32 9.56 1.80
CA LEU A 58 4.10 9.21 0.39
C LEU A 58 2.71 8.62 0.17
N VAL A 59 2.22 7.75 1.06
CA VAL A 59 0.86 7.19 0.95
C VAL A 59 -0.20 8.27 1.16
N VAL A 60 -0.03 9.14 2.16
CA VAL A 60 -0.98 10.24 2.42
C VAL A 60 -1.08 11.19 1.23
N ASN A 61 0.06 11.62 0.68
CA ASN A 61 0.09 12.61 -0.41
C ASN A 61 -0.42 12.06 -1.75
N ASN A 62 -0.42 10.74 -1.93
CA ASN A 62 -0.80 10.08 -3.19
C ASN A 62 -2.06 9.22 -3.04
N PHE A 63 -2.78 9.39 -1.93
CA PHE A 63 -3.92 8.56 -1.57
C PHE A 63 -5.01 8.55 -2.65
N TYR A 64 -5.44 7.35 -3.01
CA TYR A 64 -6.61 7.12 -3.85
C TYR A 64 -7.67 6.35 -3.06
N SER A 65 -8.89 6.89 -2.99
CA SER A 65 -9.99 6.25 -2.27
C SER A 65 -10.77 5.30 -3.17
N HIS A 66 -11.09 4.12 -2.66
CA HIS A 66 -11.92 3.13 -3.34
C HIS A 66 -12.55 2.18 -2.31
N ASP A 67 -13.74 1.63 -2.57
CA ASP A 67 -14.43 0.74 -1.61
C ASP A 67 -13.66 -0.55 -1.29
N ARG A 68 -12.84 -0.98 -2.25
CA ARG A 68 -11.92 -2.12 -2.14
C ARG A 68 -10.49 -1.65 -1.90
N ASP A 69 -9.88 -2.13 -0.82
CA ASP A 69 -8.53 -1.75 -0.42
C ASP A 69 -7.43 -2.21 -1.40
N ASP A 70 -7.64 -3.32 -2.11
CA ASP A 70 -6.67 -3.83 -3.09
C ASP A 70 -6.54 -2.88 -4.30
N ILE A 71 -7.66 -2.34 -4.78
CA ILE A 71 -7.70 -1.30 -5.81
C ILE A 71 -7.13 0.01 -5.25
N ALA A 72 -7.58 0.44 -4.06
CA ALA A 72 -7.10 1.68 -3.43
C ALA A 72 -5.58 1.66 -3.24
N LEU A 73 -5.02 0.54 -2.79
CA LEU A 73 -3.58 0.34 -2.62
C LEU A 73 -2.86 0.44 -3.97
N LYS A 74 -3.34 -0.28 -4.99
CA LYS A 74 -2.74 -0.28 -6.33
C LYS A 74 -2.71 1.12 -6.92
N GLU A 75 -3.83 1.86 -6.90
CA GLU A 75 -3.88 3.22 -7.45
C GLU A 75 -3.04 4.22 -6.64
N THR A 76 -3.01 4.07 -5.31
CA THR A 76 -2.13 4.89 -4.45
C THR A 76 -0.66 4.67 -4.80
N MET A 77 -0.25 3.42 -5.07
CA MET A 77 1.12 3.11 -5.51
C MET A 77 1.42 3.66 -6.91
N VAL A 78 0.46 3.63 -7.85
CA VAL A 78 0.59 4.24 -9.18
C VAL A 78 0.79 5.76 -9.07
N ASN A 79 -0.01 6.43 -8.23
CA ASN A 79 0.16 7.87 -7.98
C ASN A 79 1.53 8.17 -7.36
N MET A 80 1.98 7.33 -6.42
CA MET A 80 3.30 7.46 -5.80
C MET A 80 4.44 7.30 -6.82
N GLU A 81 4.36 6.29 -7.69
CA GLU A 81 5.34 6.06 -8.76
C GLU A 81 5.39 7.26 -9.71
N TYR A 82 4.22 7.77 -10.12
CA TYR A 82 4.11 8.96 -10.95
C TYR A 82 4.77 10.18 -10.28
N THR A 83 4.40 10.51 -9.04
CA THR A 83 4.96 11.66 -8.30
C THR A 83 6.48 11.56 -8.17
N LEU A 84 6.99 10.38 -7.78
CA LEU A 84 8.44 10.16 -7.60
C LEU A 84 9.21 10.13 -8.92
N SER A 85 8.57 9.72 -10.03
CA SER A 85 9.16 9.79 -11.37
C SER A 85 9.36 11.23 -11.85
N LYS A 86 8.46 12.14 -11.45
CA LYS A 86 8.56 13.57 -11.76
C LYS A 86 9.60 14.26 -10.88
N ASN A 87 9.56 13.98 -9.57
CA ASN A 87 10.52 14.52 -8.62
C ASN A 87 10.68 13.55 -7.45
N PHE A 88 11.86 12.94 -7.34
CA PHE A 88 12.16 11.99 -6.28
C PHE A 88 12.43 12.73 -4.96
N SER A 89 11.35 13.10 -4.28
CA SER A 89 11.39 13.90 -3.05
C SER A 89 10.22 13.54 -2.13
N CYS A 90 10.39 13.81 -0.84
CA CYS A 90 9.34 13.65 0.16
C CYS A 90 9.45 14.80 1.18
N GLY A 91 8.60 15.81 1.03
CA GLY A 91 8.58 16.97 1.93
C GLY A 91 7.96 16.62 3.29
N ARG A 92 8.62 17.01 4.38
CA ARG A 92 8.08 16.88 5.73
C ARG A 92 6.80 17.73 5.90
N PRO A 93 5.71 17.21 6.49
CA PRO A 93 4.46 17.95 6.71
C PRO A 93 4.41 18.71 8.06
N THR A 94 5.33 18.43 8.97
CA THR A 94 5.38 18.96 10.35
C THR A 94 6.51 19.99 10.51
N PRO A 95 6.79 20.58 11.70
CA PRO A 95 7.85 21.59 11.85
C PRO A 95 9.15 21.17 11.16
N GLU A 96 9.84 22.15 10.55
CA GLU A 96 10.78 21.92 9.43
C GLU A 96 10.06 21.51 8.13
N GLN A 97 8.90 22.15 7.90
CA GLN A 97 8.03 21.84 6.76
C GLN A 97 8.77 22.05 5.44
N GLY A 98 8.61 21.08 4.53
CA GLY A 98 9.25 21.11 3.21
C GLY A 98 10.68 20.57 3.20
N GLU A 99 11.27 20.19 4.34
CA GLU A 99 12.52 19.43 4.37
C GLU A 99 12.35 18.15 3.53
N ASN A 100 13.23 17.94 2.54
CA ASN A 100 13.19 16.74 1.71
C ASN A 100 13.82 15.55 2.45
N LEU A 101 12.97 14.67 2.97
CA LEU A 101 13.33 13.46 3.70
C LEU A 101 13.99 12.38 2.83
N LEU A 102 13.95 12.52 1.50
CA LEU A 102 14.62 11.63 0.55
C LEU A 102 15.95 12.19 0.02
N SER A 103 16.39 13.37 0.50
CA SER A 103 17.60 14.04 -0.01
C SER A 103 18.89 13.21 0.10
N SER A 104 19.01 12.39 1.15
CA SER A 104 20.16 11.50 1.40
C SER A 104 19.90 10.04 1.04
N TYR A 105 18.75 9.73 0.41
CA TYR A 105 18.39 8.35 0.06
C TYR A 105 19.14 7.87 -1.18
N THR A 106 19.90 6.79 -1.04
CA THR A 106 20.83 6.31 -2.10
C THR A 106 20.26 5.21 -2.99
N ASN A 107 19.21 4.51 -2.57
CA ASN A 107 18.66 3.34 -3.28
C ASN A 107 17.47 3.69 -4.19
N LYS A 108 17.47 4.88 -4.80
CA LYS A 108 16.37 5.40 -5.62
C LYS A 108 15.91 4.41 -6.70
N ASP A 109 16.82 3.95 -7.55
CA ASP A 109 16.46 3.11 -8.70
C ASP A 109 15.92 1.75 -8.27
N TYR A 110 16.46 1.20 -7.18
CA TYR A 110 15.96 -0.03 -6.58
C TYR A 110 14.53 0.15 -6.05
N PHE A 111 14.27 1.25 -5.34
CA PHE A 111 12.95 1.55 -4.81
C PHE A 111 11.92 1.75 -5.93
N MET A 112 12.26 2.53 -6.95
CA MET A 112 11.39 2.74 -8.12
C MET A 112 11.11 1.44 -8.86
N LYS A 113 12.12 0.58 -9.03
CA LYS A 113 11.92 -0.76 -9.61
C LYS A 113 10.97 -1.61 -8.77
N CYS A 114 11.16 -1.65 -7.45
CA CYS A 114 10.29 -2.42 -6.56
C CYS A 114 8.84 -1.92 -6.63
N LEU A 115 8.65 -0.59 -6.71
CA LEU A 115 7.33 0.02 -6.83
C LEU A 115 6.65 -0.39 -8.15
N SER A 116 7.38 -0.37 -9.27
CA SER A 116 6.88 -0.82 -10.57
C SER A 116 6.52 -2.31 -10.57
N ASP A 117 7.39 -3.15 -10.00
CA ASP A 117 7.14 -4.60 -9.84
C ASP A 117 5.87 -4.85 -8.99
N PHE A 118 5.68 -4.08 -7.91
CA PHE A 118 4.48 -4.15 -7.06
C PHE A 118 3.22 -3.82 -7.87
N ILE A 119 3.23 -2.70 -8.59
CA ILE A 119 2.09 -2.25 -9.41
C ILE A 119 1.76 -3.27 -10.49
N SER A 120 2.77 -3.85 -11.14
CA SER A 120 2.58 -4.90 -12.15
C SER A 120 1.91 -6.14 -11.53
N ASN A 121 2.43 -6.64 -10.41
CA ASN A 121 1.82 -7.76 -9.70
C ASN A 121 0.38 -7.47 -9.26
N ALA A 122 0.11 -6.26 -8.76
CA ALA A 122 -1.23 -5.83 -8.36
C ALA A 122 -2.20 -5.77 -9.55
N LYS A 123 -1.75 -5.29 -10.72
CA LYS A 123 -2.56 -5.29 -11.95
C LYS A 123 -2.93 -6.71 -12.38
N GLU A 124 -1.99 -7.64 -12.34
CA GLU A 124 -2.26 -9.04 -12.68
C GLU A 124 -3.20 -9.70 -11.66
N ALA A 125 -2.98 -9.45 -10.37
CA ALA A 125 -3.87 -9.95 -9.32
C ALA A 125 -5.32 -9.49 -9.47
N LEU A 126 -5.53 -8.24 -9.90
CA LEU A 126 -6.87 -7.65 -10.08
C LEU A 126 -7.57 -8.10 -11.37
N LYS A 127 -6.83 -8.57 -12.38
CA LYS A 127 -7.40 -9.13 -13.62
C LYS A 127 -7.76 -10.60 -13.48
N GLU A 128 -7.13 -11.29 -12.53
CA GLU A 128 -7.30 -12.72 -12.35
C GLU A 128 -8.67 -13.05 -11.75
N SER A 129 -9.37 -13.96 -12.43
CA SER A 129 -10.68 -14.47 -12.03
C SER A 129 -10.58 -15.51 -10.92
N ASN A 130 -9.49 -16.27 -10.90
CA ASN A 130 -9.29 -17.31 -9.91
C ASN A 130 -8.64 -16.76 -8.63
N GLY A 131 -9.34 -16.89 -7.50
CA GLY A 131 -8.86 -16.35 -6.21
C GLY A 131 -7.49 -16.87 -5.78
N VAL A 132 -7.12 -18.12 -6.10
CA VAL A 132 -5.82 -18.71 -5.76
C VAL A 132 -4.71 -18.06 -6.57
N ASN A 133 -4.89 -17.93 -7.89
CA ASN A 133 -3.92 -17.27 -8.75
C ASN A 133 -3.78 -15.78 -8.40
N ALA A 134 -4.90 -15.09 -8.16
CA ALA A 134 -4.90 -13.69 -7.74
C ALA A 134 -4.11 -13.52 -6.44
N CYS A 135 -4.28 -14.46 -5.51
CA CYS A 135 -3.51 -14.47 -4.27
C CYS A 135 -2.01 -14.68 -4.49
N ALA A 136 -1.62 -15.59 -5.38
CA ALA A 136 -0.22 -15.84 -5.70
C ALA A 136 0.49 -14.58 -6.23
N HIS A 137 -0.21 -13.72 -6.97
CA HIS A 137 0.33 -12.43 -7.39
C HIS A 137 0.58 -11.48 -6.20
N TRP A 138 -0.33 -11.41 -5.23
CA TRP A 138 -0.13 -10.63 -4.00
C TRP A 138 1.00 -11.18 -3.13
N GLN A 139 1.14 -12.51 -3.05
CA GLN A 139 2.17 -13.18 -2.27
C GLN A 139 3.59 -12.80 -2.72
N LYS A 140 3.80 -12.48 -4.00
CA LYS A 140 5.09 -11.96 -4.51
C LYS A 140 5.54 -10.66 -3.83
N ASN A 141 4.61 -9.88 -3.29
CA ASN A 141 4.87 -8.59 -2.66
C ASN A 141 4.88 -8.67 -1.13
N PHE A 142 4.16 -9.62 -0.55
CA PHE A 142 3.92 -9.70 0.89
C PHE A 142 4.51 -10.97 1.55
N GLY A 143 5.04 -11.88 0.74
CA GLY A 143 5.53 -13.18 1.17
C GLY A 143 4.44 -14.04 1.80
N ASP A 144 4.86 -15.05 2.56
CA ASP A 144 3.97 -16.06 3.16
C ASP A 144 3.06 -15.52 4.27
N ARG A 145 3.23 -14.24 4.65
CA ARG A 145 2.30 -13.53 5.54
C ARG A 145 0.98 -13.23 4.84
N PHE A 146 0.94 -13.22 3.51
CA PHE A 146 -0.30 -13.03 2.77
C PHE A 146 -1.11 -14.34 2.79
N PRO A 147 -2.39 -14.33 3.24
CA PRO A 147 -3.08 -15.55 3.63
C PRO A 147 -3.71 -16.29 2.44
N CYS A 148 -2.90 -16.83 1.53
CA CYS A 148 -3.41 -17.55 0.36
C CYS A 148 -4.12 -18.86 0.65
N HIS A 149 -3.95 -19.43 1.84
CA HIS A 149 -4.74 -20.57 2.29
C HIS A 149 -6.24 -20.24 2.46
N LEU A 150 -6.61 -18.95 2.51
CA LEU A 150 -8.01 -18.49 2.56
C LEU A 150 -8.60 -18.27 1.15
N ALA A 151 -7.79 -18.34 0.10
CA ALA A 151 -8.24 -18.07 -1.26
C ALA A 151 -9.16 -19.19 -1.77
N LYS A 152 -10.29 -18.80 -2.37
CA LYS A 152 -11.21 -19.74 -2.98
C LYS A 152 -10.76 -20.08 -4.40
N ASN A 153 -10.77 -21.36 -4.72
CA ASN A 153 -10.58 -21.83 -6.09
C ASN A 153 -11.93 -21.74 -6.81
N GLU A 154 -12.14 -20.65 -7.53
CA GLU A 154 -13.30 -20.51 -8.40
C GLU A 154 -12.95 -21.13 -9.75
N THR A 155 -13.29 -22.40 -9.95
CA THR A 155 -13.34 -23.03 -11.27
C THR A 155 -14.57 -22.46 -11.98
N GLY A 156 -14.37 -21.72 -13.07
CA GLY A 156 -15.46 -21.11 -13.83
C GLY A 156 -16.42 -22.16 -14.39
N ASN A 157 -17.48 -22.48 -13.65
CA ASN A 157 -18.65 -23.14 -14.21
C ASN A 157 -19.56 -22.06 -14.80
N ASN A 158 -19.33 -21.73 -16.07
CA ASN A 158 -20.33 -21.05 -16.88
C ASN A 158 -21.55 -21.97 -17.05
N THR A 159 -22.50 -21.88 -16.13
CA THR A 159 -23.91 -22.20 -16.40
C THR A 159 -24.76 -21.06 -15.85
N ALA A 160 -25.02 -20.08 -16.71
CA ALA A 160 -26.04 -19.08 -16.47
C ALA A 160 -27.41 -19.77 -16.43
N THR A 161 -27.89 -20.09 -15.23
CA THR A 161 -29.32 -20.15 -14.96
C THR A 161 -29.71 -18.80 -14.39
N VAL A 162 -30.55 -18.09 -15.14
CA VAL A 162 -31.08 -16.77 -14.81
C VAL A 162 -31.92 -16.90 -13.54
N GLY A 163 -31.42 -16.33 -12.44
CA GLY A 163 -32.17 -16.11 -11.21
C GLY A 163 -31.88 -14.69 -10.71
N LEU A 164 -32.87 -13.81 -10.83
CA LEU A 164 -32.85 -12.46 -10.28
C LEU A 164 -32.62 -12.51 -8.77
N PHE A 165 -31.42 -12.16 -8.32
CA PHE A 165 -31.15 -11.81 -6.93
C PHE A 165 -30.76 -10.34 -6.87
N THR A 166 -31.74 -9.50 -6.56
CA THR A 166 -31.51 -8.17 -6.00
C THR A 166 -30.89 -8.33 -4.61
N GLY A 167 -29.57 -8.20 -4.53
CA GLY A 167 -28.84 -8.15 -3.28
C GLY A 167 -27.42 -7.68 -3.53
N ALA A 168 -27.10 -6.44 -3.15
CA ALA A 168 -25.75 -5.90 -3.22
C ALA A 168 -24.83 -6.67 -2.27
N SER A 169 -24.22 -7.75 -2.78
CA SER A 169 -23.19 -8.50 -2.10
C SER A 169 -21.87 -7.76 -2.25
N THR A 170 -21.50 -6.98 -1.25
CA THR A 170 -20.13 -6.47 -1.11
C THR A 170 -19.23 -7.62 -0.63
N ASN A 171 -18.92 -8.56 -1.52
CA ASN A 171 -17.92 -9.58 -1.26
C ASN A 171 -16.56 -8.88 -1.18
N ARG A 172 -16.09 -8.63 0.05
CA ARG A 172 -14.69 -8.28 0.31
C ARG A 172 -13.92 -9.60 0.45
N PRO A 173 -13.05 -9.97 -0.51
CA PRO A 173 -12.35 -11.25 -0.46
C PRO A 173 -11.38 -11.40 0.73
N TRP A 174 -11.10 -10.33 1.48
CA TRP A 174 -10.05 -10.33 2.52
C TRP A 174 -10.45 -9.60 3.82
N GLY A 175 -11.72 -9.27 4.03
CA GLY A 175 -12.16 -8.54 5.23
C GLY A 175 -13.12 -9.37 6.07
N LEU A 176 -12.65 -9.92 7.20
CA LEU A 176 -13.56 -10.34 8.27
C LEU A 176 -14.23 -9.08 8.84
N LYS A 177 -15.58 -9.12 8.91
CA LYS A 177 -16.34 -8.11 9.64
C LYS A 177 -16.00 -8.29 11.12
N ILE A 178 -15.36 -7.28 11.71
CA ILE A 178 -15.25 -7.11 13.15
C ILE A 178 -16.56 -6.49 13.65
#